data_AF-A0A7J7JSL4-F1
#
_entry.id   AF-A0A7J7JSL4-F1
#
_cell.length_a   1.000
_cell.length_b   1.000
_cell.length_c   1.000
_cell.angle_alpha   90.00
_cell.angle_beta   90.00
_cell.angle_gamma   90.00
#
_symmetry.space_group_name_H-M   'P 1'
#
loop_
_entity.id
_entity.type
_entity.pdbx_description
1 polymer ?
#
loop_
_entity_poly.entity_id
_entity_poly.type
_entity_poly.pdbx_seq_one_letter_code
_entity_poly.pdbx_strand_id
1 'polypeptide(L)'
;MACKLGHADYILTLNSAERNHYEEKLELIDGFDWYSEARVEWEQNVEMLPAICERKASDVNSANGLGVCKSSRPPRITTKYKNTSDTTNQELEDFFNEISVCEGKTAILSAVPPYSDEYILKPLHPAYPIPLTDLHDETGKSLKFNRILDLCEKREIRVTAQQATNVEQATRDQADNRLWHKYRAG
;
A
#
# COMPACT_ATOMS: atom_id res chain seq x y z
N MET A 1 8.77 38.39 -13.31
CA MET A 1 8.66 38.43 -11.84
C MET A 1 7.20 38.59 -11.50
N ALA A 2 6.54 37.53 -11.05
CA ALA A 2 5.19 37.61 -10.50
C ALA A 2 5.33 37.35 -9.00
N CYS A 3 5.20 38.41 -8.19
CA CYS A 3 5.14 38.31 -6.74
C CYS A 3 3.89 37.50 -6.39
N LYS A 4 4.08 36.37 -5.71
CA LYS A 4 3.01 35.66 -5.02
C LYS A 4 2.57 36.53 -3.85
N LEU A 5 1.65 37.45 -4.08
CA LEU A 5 0.95 38.14 -3.01
C LEU A 5 0.18 37.07 -2.22
N GLY A 6 0.36 37.07 -0.90
CA GLY A 6 -0.36 36.15 -0.03
C GLY A 6 -1.85 36.50 -0.05
N HIS A 7 -2.73 35.53 0.18
CA HIS A 7 -4.18 35.75 0.05
C HIS A 7 -4.74 36.82 1.03
N ALA A 8 -3.99 37.17 2.08
CA ALA A 8 -4.26 38.30 2.98
C ALA A 8 -4.14 39.68 2.28
N ASP A 9 -3.46 39.76 1.15
CA ASP A 9 -3.29 41.00 0.37
C ASP A 9 -4.48 41.29 -0.55
N TYR A 10 -5.42 40.35 -0.72
CA TYR A 10 -6.59 40.51 -1.61
C TYR A 10 -7.49 41.67 -1.17
N ILE A 11 -7.69 41.85 0.14
CA ILE A 11 -8.50 42.94 0.69
C ILE A 11 -7.88 44.32 0.37
N LEU A 12 -6.56 44.37 0.25
CA LEU A 12 -5.83 45.59 -0.14
C LEU A 12 -6.01 45.93 -1.62
N THR A 13 -6.41 44.97 -2.46
CA THR A 13 -6.69 45.18 -3.89
C THR A 13 -8.12 45.62 -4.20
N LEU A 14 -9.05 45.52 -3.23
CA LEU A 14 -10.45 45.92 -3.38
C LEU A 14 -10.63 47.44 -3.33
N ASN A 15 -11.65 47.96 -4.02
CA ASN A 15 -12.02 49.37 -3.90
C ASN A 15 -12.71 49.66 -2.56
N SER A 16 -12.83 50.94 -2.19
CA SER A 16 -13.35 51.32 -0.86
C SER A 16 -14.80 50.89 -0.62
N ALA A 17 -15.66 50.87 -1.64
CA ALA A 17 -17.04 50.42 -1.49
C ALA A 17 -17.13 48.90 -1.30
N GLU A 18 -16.33 48.14 -2.05
CA GLU A 18 -16.24 46.68 -1.94
C GLU A 18 -15.66 46.24 -0.61
N ARG A 19 -14.66 46.97 -0.09
CA ARG A 19 -14.09 46.70 1.23
C ARG A 19 -15.11 46.90 2.35
N ASN A 20 -15.85 48.01 2.31
CA ASN A 20 -16.89 48.27 3.31
C ASN A 20 -18.01 47.21 3.27
N HIS A 21 -18.41 46.77 2.07
CA HIS A 21 -19.39 45.69 1.94
C HIS A 21 -18.87 44.34 2.48
N TYR A 22 -17.59 44.06 2.30
CA TYR A 22 -16.94 42.87 2.85
C TYR A 22 -16.88 42.91 4.38
N GLU A 23 -16.48 44.04 4.95
CA GLU A 23 -16.42 44.25 6.41
C GLU A 23 -17.82 44.15 7.05
N GLU A 24 -18.85 44.75 6.44
CA GLU A 24 -20.25 44.62 6.90
C GLU A 24 -20.72 43.16 6.92
N LYS A 25 -20.30 42.35 5.92
CA LYS A 25 -20.62 40.91 5.90
C LYS A 25 -19.89 40.13 6.99
N LEU A 26 -18.67 40.51 7.36
CA LEU A 26 -17.94 39.87 8.44
C LEU A 26 -18.58 40.14 9.79
N GLU A 27 -19.08 41.35 10.04
CA GLU A 27 -19.82 41.67 11.27
C GLU A 27 -21.10 40.83 11.44
N LEU A 28 -21.71 40.38 10.33
CA LEU A 28 -22.88 39.51 10.35
C LEU A 28 -22.56 38.05 10.74
N ILE A 29 -21.31 37.62 10.60
CA ILE A 29 -20.85 36.24 10.81
C ILE A 29 -19.74 36.23 11.88
N ASP A 30 -20.09 36.65 13.10
CA ASP A 30 -19.25 36.67 14.32
C ASP A 30 -17.89 37.39 14.18
N GLY A 31 -17.68 38.19 13.13
CA GLY A 31 -16.42 38.88 12.86
C GLY A 31 -15.29 37.96 12.40
N PHE A 32 -15.58 36.70 12.04
CA PHE A 32 -14.55 35.73 11.68
C PHE A 32 -14.30 35.70 10.16
N ASP A 33 -13.10 36.11 9.75
CA ASP A 33 -12.70 36.10 8.34
C ASP A 33 -12.11 34.74 7.94
N TRP A 34 -12.87 33.98 7.15
CA TRP A 34 -12.49 32.66 6.66
C TRP A 34 -11.24 32.64 5.75
N TYR A 35 -10.84 33.79 5.22
CA TYR A 35 -9.65 33.93 4.37
C TYR A 35 -8.44 34.51 5.12
N SER A 36 -8.60 34.86 6.40
CA SER A 36 -7.53 35.38 7.24
C SER A 36 -6.55 34.29 7.68
N GLU A 37 -7.00 33.04 7.78
CA GLU A 37 -6.12 31.92 8.10
C GLU A 37 -5.27 31.51 6.90
N ALA A 38 -3.96 31.38 7.12
CA ALA A 38 -3.05 30.87 6.11
C ALA A 38 -3.48 29.43 5.76
N ARG A 39 -3.86 29.21 4.50
CA ARG A 39 -4.27 27.90 4.00
C ARG A 39 -3.16 26.88 4.28
N VAL A 40 -3.40 26.01 5.27
CA VAL A 40 -2.47 24.93 5.61
C VAL A 40 -2.48 23.95 4.44
N GLU A 41 -1.33 23.76 3.80
CA GLU A 41 -1.17 22.79 2.72
C GLU A 41 -1.55 21.40 3.25
N TRP A 42 -2.33 20.65 2.47
CA TRP A 42 -2.90 19.36 2.87
C TRP A 42 -1.88 18.39 3.46
N GLU A 43 -0.61 18.50 3.04
CA GLU A 43 0.53 17.70 3.51
C GLU A 43 0.84 17.87 5.01
N GLN A 44 0.37 18.95 5.65
CA GLN A 44 0.62 19.26 7.05
C GLN A 44 -0.51 18.82 7.99
N ASN A 45 -1.64 18.38 7.43
CA ASN A 45 -2.79 17.93 8.21
C ASN A 45 -2.66 16.43 8.54
N VAL A 46 -1.81 16.13 9.54
CA VAL A 46 -1.45 14.77 9.96
C VAL A 46 -2.68 13.94 10.37
N GLU A 47 -3.76 14.61 10.80
CA GLU A 47 -5.02 13.98 11.22
C GLU A 47 -5.81 13.35 10.05
N MET A 48 -5.62 13.84 8.83
CA MET A 48 -6.34 13.40 7.63
C MET A 48 -5.58 12.35 6.82
N LEU A 49 -4.36 11.98 7.23
CA LEU A 49 -3.58 10.95 6.56
C LEU A 49 -3.96 9.56 7.09
N PRO A 50 -4.23 8.57 6.22
CA PRO A 50 -4.52 7.21 6.66
C PRO A 50 -3.31 6.67 7.44
N ALA A 51 -3.55 6.10 8.62
CA ALA A 51 -2.49 5.55 9.46
C ALA A 51 -1.71 4.47 8.69
N ILE A 52 -0.50 4.81 8.25
CA ILE A 52 0.44 3.83 7.73
C ILE A 52 0.95 3.05 8.93
N CYS A 53 0.55 1.78 9.06
CA CYS A 53 1.08 0.88 10.08
C CYS A 53 2.59 0.72 9.89
N GLU A 54 3.38 1.42 10.71
CA GLU A 54 4.80 1.14 10.84
C GLU A 54 4.97 -0.27 11.42
N ARG A 55 5.65 -1.15 10.67
CA ARG A 55 6.19 -2.38 11.25
C ARG A 55 7.11 -1.97 12.39
N LYS A 56 6.77 -2.35 13.62
CA LYS A 56 7.68 -2.20 14.76
C LYS A 56 8.93 -3.04 14.48
N ALA A 57 10.05 -2.37 14.28
CA ALA A 57 11.36 -2.97 14.38
C ALA A 57 11.70 -3.15 15.86
N SER A 58 11.27 -4.25 16.45
CA SER A 58 11.78 -4.68 17.76
C SER A 58 12.71 -5.88 17.63
N ASP A 59 13.55 -5.90 16.58
CA ASP A 59 14.70 -6.80 16.47
C ASP A 59 15.79 -6.12 15.63
N VAL A 60 16.65 -5.32 16.25
CA VAL A 60 18.12 -5.41 16.16
C VAL A 60 18.68 -4.63 17.36
N ASN A 61 19.08 -5.33 18.41
CA ASN A 61 19.99 -4.76 19.41
C ASN A 61 21.43 -4.82 18.86
N SER A 62 22.21 -3.78 19.19
CA SER A 62 23.67 -3.72 19.17
C SER A 62 24.34 -3.32 17.84
N ALA A 63 24.72 -2.04 17.74
CA ALA A 63 26.14 -1.65 17.64
C ALA A 63 26.24 -0.12 17.50
N ASN A 64 27.14 0.47 18.29
CA ASN A 64 27.62 1.83 18.11
C ASN A 64 28.13 2.04 16.68
N GLY A 65 27.68 3.10 16.01
CA GLY A 65 28.21 3.51 14.72
C GLY A 65 27.42 4.67 14.12
N LEU A 66 27.95 5.89 14.24
CA LEU A 66 27.51 7.06 13.50
C LEU A 66 27.54 6.76 11.99
N GLY A 67 26.36 6.62 11.39
CA GLY A 67 26.19 6.46 9.94
C GLY A 67 25.04 7.31 9.45
N VAL A 68 25.35 8.51 8.93
CA VAL A 68 24.38 9.43 8.34
C VAL A 68 23.93 8.87 6.99
N CYS A 69 22.71 8.34 6.92
CA CYS A 69 22.04 8.01 5.67
C CYS A 69 21.51 9.30 5.02
N LYS A 70 22.18 9.78 3.98
CA LYS A 70 21.67 10.89 3.17
C LYS A 70 20.38 10.44 2.47
N SER A 71 19.22 10.90 2.93
CA SER A 71 17.96 10.72 2.20
C SER A 71 17.96 11.64 0.97
N SER A 72 18.49 11.17 -0.16
CA SER A 72 18.21 11.80 -1.45
C SER A 72 16.72 11.62 -1.74
N ARG A 73 15.94 12.70 -1.69
CA ARG A 73 14.55 12.69 -2.20
C ARG A 73 14.58 12.18 -3.65
N PRO A 74 13.68 11.27 -4.07
CA PRO A 74 13.53 10.97 -5.47
C PRO A 74 13.15 12.26 -6.22
N PRO A 75 13.62 12.46 -7.46
CA PRO A 75 13.31 13.66 -8.22
C PRO A 75 11.79 13.78 -8.40
N ARG A 76 11.24 14.96 -8.08
CA ARG A 76 9.84 15.30 -8.33
C ARG A 76 9.63 15.32 -9.84
N ILE A 77 9.03 14.27 -10.39
CA ILE A 77 8.68 14.20 -11.81
C ILE A 77 7.55 15.21 -12.05
N THR A 78 7.86 16.35 -12.65
CA THR A 78 6.85 17.23 -13.25
C THR A 78 6.58 16.71 -14.65
N THR A 79 5.64 15.76 -14.78
CA THR A 79 5.21 15.28 -16.10
C THR A 79 4.49 16.40 -16.83
N LYS A 80 5.17 17.04 -17.78
CA LYS A 80 4.51 17.81 -18.84
C LYS A 80 3.71 16.81 -19.66
N TYR A 81 2.39 16.85 -19.57
CA TYR A 81 1.51 16.08 -20.45
C TYR A 81 1.83 16.49 -21.89
N LYS A 82 2.45 15.59 -22.65
CA LYS A 82 2.53 15.74 -24.09
C LYS A 82 1.13 15.47 -24.61
N ASN A 83 0.56 16.41 -25.34
CA ASN A 83 -0.68 16.17 -26.08
C ASN A 83 -0.35 15.16 -27.18
N THR A 84 -0.55 13.87 -26.89
CA THR A 84 -0.58 12.82 -27.91
C THR A 84 -1.91 12.92 -28.65
N SER A 85 -1.88 12.68 -29.95
CA SER A 85 -3.10 12.51 -30.75
C SER A 85 -3.98 11.43 -30.16
N ASP A 86 -5.30 11.58 -30.26
CA ASP A 86 -6.26 10.57 -29.82
C ASP A 86 -5.95 9.23 -30.51
N THR A 87 -5.66 8.22 -29.71
CA THR A 87 -5.34 6.87 -30.17
C THR A 87 -6.55 6.28 -30.89
N THR A 88 -6.33 5.64 -32.04
CA THR A 88 -7.42 5.03 -32.81
C THR A 88 -7.88 3.74 -32.12
N ASN A 89 -9.18 3.39 -32.21
CA ASN A 89 -9.72 2.16 -31.60
C ASN A 89 -8.95 0.89 -32.02
N GLN A 90 -8.43 0.85 -33.25
CA GLN A 90 -7.62 -0.27 -33.76
C GLN A 90 -6.29 -0.41 -33.02
N GLU A 91 -5.61 0.70 -32.73
CA GLU A 91 -4.34 0.68 -32.00
C GLU A 91 -4.53 0.21 -30.55
N LEU A 92 -5.70 0.50 -29.95
CA LEU A 92 -6.07 -0.02 -28.63
C LEU A 92 -6.32 -1.53 -28.66
N GLU A 93 -7.04 -2.03 -29.67
CA GLU A 93 -7.28 -3.47 -29.84
C GLU A 93 -5.98 -4.23 -30.07
N ASP A 94 -5.08 -3.72 -30.91
CA ASP A 94 -3.76 -4.30 -31.17
C ASP A 94 -2.91 -4.33 -29.89
N PHE A 95 -2.94 -3.25 -29.09
CA PHE A 95 -2.27 -3.20 -27.80
C PHE A 95 -2.82 -4.24 -26.82
N PHE A 96 -4.15 -4.37 -26.70
CA PHE A 96 -4.77 -5.36 -25.82
C PHE A 96 -4.47 -6.79 -26.27
N ASN A 97 -4.45 -7.05 -27.57
CA ASN A 97 -4.00 -8.31 -28.15
C ASN A 97 -2.55 -8.62 -27.77
N GLU A 98 -1.64 -7.68 -27.95
CA GLU A 98 -0.21 -7.85 -27.63
C GLU A 98 0.01 -8.19 -26.15
N ILE A 99 -0.62 -7.45 -25.23
CA ILE A 99 -0.45 -7.69 -23.79
C ILE A 99 -1.17 -8.96 -23.32
N SER A 100 -2.18 -9.45 -24.05
CA SER A 100 -2.89 -10.70 -23.72
C SER A 100 -2.02 -11.95 -23.92
N VAL A 101 -1.04 -11.90 -24.84
CA VAL A 101 -0.14 -13.01 -25.15
C VAL A 101 0.95 -13.19 -24.07
N CYS A 102 1.17 -12.17 -23.24
CA CYS A 102 2.21 -12.18 -22.22
C CYS A 102 1.91 -13.15 -21.05
N GLU A 103 2.94 -13.86 -20.55
CA GLU A 103 2.81 -14.84 -19.45
C GLU A 103 2.24 -14.22 -18.15
N GLY A 104 2.52 -12.94 -17.93
CA GLY A 104 1.94 -12.15 -16.84
C GLY A 104 0.70 -11.41 -17.31
N LYS A 105 -0.49 -11.97 -17.06
CA LYS A 105 -1.75 -11.30 -17.38
C LYS A 105 -1.82 -9.96 -16.63
N THR A 106 -1.96 -8.87 -17.37
CA THR A 106 -1.99 -7.52 -16.78
C THR A 106 -3.34 -7.25 -16.14
N ALA A 107 -3.36 -6.49 -15.04
CA ALA A 107 -4.62 -6.14 -14.36
C ALA A 107 -5.57 -5.33 -15.26
N ILE A 108 -5.05 -4.62 -16.26
CA ILE A 108 -5.84 -3.85 -17.22
C ILE A 108 -6.77 -4.78 -18.04
N LEU A 109 -6.29 -5.97 -18.43
CA LEU A 109 -7.11 -6.95 -19.17
C LEU A 109 -8.32 -7.46 -18.38
N SER A 110 -8.29 -7.40 -17.05
CA SER A 110 -9.44 -7.78 -16.22
C SER A 110 -10.66 -6.88 -16.44
N ALA A 111 -10.44 -5.65 -16.90
CA ALA A 111 -11.48 -4.65 -17.10
C ALA A 111 -11.97 -4.57 -18.57
N VAL A 112 -11.32 -5.28 -19.50
CA VAL A 112 -11.59 -5.18 -20.94
C VAL A 112 -12.19 -6.50 -21.45
N PRO A 113 -13.50 -6.56 -21.75
CA PRO A 113 -14.09 -7.67 -22.49
C PRO A 113 -13.48 -7.73 -23.90
N PRO A 114 -13.11 -8.90 -24.46
CA PRO A 114 -13.34 -10.27 -23.99
C PRO A 114 -12.23 -10.88 -23.10
N TYR A 115 -11.14 -10.16 -22.84
CA TYR A 115 -9.97 -10.69 -22.15
C TYR A 115 -10.17 -10.90 -20.64
N SER A 116 -11.24 -10.33 -20.09
CA SER A 116 -11.59 -10.43 -18.67
C SER A 116 -11.82 -11.87 -18.21
N ASP A 117 -12.42 -12.72 -19.06
CA ASP A 117 -12.80 -14.09 -18.69
C ASP A 117 -11.58 -14.99 -18.53
N GLU A 118 -10.53 -14.71 -19.30
CA GLU A 118 -9.27 -15.44 -19.24
C GLU A 118 -8.39 -14.96 -18.06
N TYR A 119 -8.70 -13.82 -17.45
CA TYR A 119 -7.93 -13.25 -16.35
C TYR A 119 -8.25 -13.95 -15.01
N ILE A 120 -7.40 -14.89 -14.59
CA ILE A 120 -7.51 -15.55 -13.29
C ILE A 120 -6.51 -14.91 -12.31
N LEU A 121 -7.03 -14.23 -11.28
CA LEU A 121 -6.21 -13.72 -10.18
C LEU A 121 -5.56 -14.87 -9.43
N LYS A 122 -4.23 -14.83 -9.29
CA LYS A 122 -3.55 -15.67 -8.31
C LYS A 122 -3.91 -15.17 -6.91
N PRO A 123 -4.41 -16.04 -6.01
CA PRO A 123 -4.74 -15.63 -4.65
C PRO A 123 -3.48 -15.10 -3.98
N LEU A 124 -3.59 -13.91 -3.36
CA LEU A 124 -2.47 -13.26 -2.66
C LEU A 124 -1.92 -14.14 -1.53
N HIS A 125 -2.79 -14.94 -0.92
CA HIS A 125 -2.46 -15.96 0.07
C HIS A 125 -3.12 -17.28 -0.33
N PRO A 126 -2.41 -18.16 -1.05
CA PRO A 126 -2.90 -19.51 -1.32
C PRO A 126 -3.17 -20.22 0.00
N ALA A 127 -4.21 -21.05 0.04
CA ALA A 127 -4.51 -21.87 1.21
C ALA A 127 -3.38 -22.89 1.40
N TYR A 128 -2.40 -22.56 2.22
CA TYR A 128 -1.29 -23.42 2.59
C TYR A 128 -1.52 -24.03 3.98
N PRO A 129 -0.92 -25.19 4.29
CA PRO A 129 -0.94 -25.73 5.63
C PRO A 129 -0.06 -24.89 6.57
N ILE A 130 -0.40 -24.92 7.86
CA ILE A 130 0.39 -24.29 8.90
C ILE A 130 1.72 -25.05 9.01
N PRO A 131 2.88 -24.38 8.87
CA PRO A 131 4.17 -25.04 8.98
C PRO A 131 4.50 -25.33 10.45
N LEU A 132 5.27 -26.39 10.68
CA LEU A 132 5.57 -26.89 12.03
C LEU A 132 6.34 -25.88 12.88
N THR A 133 7.18 -25.06 12.26
CA THR A 133 7.90 -23.98 12.95
C THR A 133 6.95 -22.99 13.62
N ASP A 134 5.80 -22.72 13.00
CA ASP A 134 4.81 -21.77 13.50
C ASP A 134 3.95 -22.42 14.62
N LEU A 135 4.03 -23.75 14.80
CA LEU A 135 3.38 -24.47 15.89
C LEU A 135 4.20 -24.47 17.19
N HIS A 136 5.42 -23.94 17.19
CA HIS A 136 6.30 -23.90 18.35
C HIS A 136 5.72 -23.05 19.47
N ASP A 137 5.64 -23.62 20.68
CA ASP A 137 5.14 -22.95 21.87
C ASP A 137 6.23 -22.91 22.95
N GLU A 138 6.71 -21.70 23.23
CA GLU A 138 7.72 -21.43 24.25
C GLU A 138 7.26 -21.85 25.65
N THR A 139 5.94 -21.80 25.91
CA THR A 139 5.37 -22.21 27.21
C THR A 139 5.51 -23.71 27.45
N GLY A 140 5.60 -24.50 26.38
CA GLY A 140 5.86 -25.94 26.38
C GLY A 140 7.20 -26.31 27.02
N LYS A 141 8.21 -25.43 26.96
CA LYS A 141 9.56 -25.72 27.46
C LYS A 141 9.64 -25.83 28.98
N SER A 142 8.78 -25.10 29.69
CA SER A 142 8.76 -25.08 31.15
C SER A 142 7.74 -26.05 31.76
N LEU A 143 6.90 -26.69 30.93
CA LEU A 143 5.86 -27.60 31.37
C LEU A 143 6.42 -28.99 31.74
N LYS A 144 5.74 -29.67 32.66
CA LYS A 144 6.05 -31.06 33.00
C LYS A 144 5.65 -31.98 31.86
N PHE A 145 6.40 -33.07 31.69
CA PHE A 145 6.21 -34.06 30.63
C PHE A 145 4.75 -34.51 30.42
N ASN A 146 4.03 -34.85 31.50
CA ASN A 146 2.63 -35.29 31.41
C ASN A 146 1.71 -34.21 30.80
N ARG A 147 1.97 -32.93 31.09
CA ARG A 147 1.19 -31.82 30.51
C ARG A 147 1.51 -31.59 29.04
N ILE A 148 2.76 -31.84 28.64
CA ILE A 148 3.16 -31.77 27.24
C ILE A 148 2.44 -32.88 26.45
N LEU A 149 2.38 -34.10 26.99
CA LEU A 149 1.63 -35.20 26.36
C LEU A 149 0.14 -34.85 26.18
N ASP A 150 -0.52 -34.34 27.23
CA ASP A 150 -1.92 -33.90 27.16
C ASP A 150 -2.15 -32.84 26.07
N LEU A 151 -1.19 -31.93 25.86
CA LEU A 151 -1.26 -30.87 24.85
C LEU A 151 -1.03 -31.41 23.44
N CYS A 152 -0.09 -32.33 23.27
CA CYS A 152 0.18 -32.98 22.00
C CYS A 152 -1.02 -33.81 21.53
N GLU A 153 -1.67 -34.55 22.44
CA GLU A 153 -2.85 -35.36 22.10
C GLU A 153 -4.04 -34.50 21.66
N LYS A 154 -4.18 -33.30 22.23
CA LYS A 154 -5.23 -32.34 21.85
C LYS A 154 -4.95 -31.61 20.54
N ARG A 155 -3.71 -31.60 20.05
CA ARG A 155 -3.35 -30.91 18.81
C ARG A 155 -3.56 -31.82 17.62
N GLU A 156 -4.59 -31.51 16.83
CA GLU A 156 -4.80 -32.15 15.54
C GLU A 156 -4.12 -31.36 14.41
N ILE A 157 -3.14 -31.98 13.75
CA ILE A 157 -2.51 -31.44 12.54
C ILE A 157 -3.23 -32.06 11.34
N ARG A 158 -4.13 -31.30 10.72
CA ARG A 158 -4.87 -31.73 9.52
C ARG A 158 -4.41 -30.95 8.30
N VAL A 159 -4.18 -31.66 7.20
CA VAL A 159 -3.89 -31.07 5.88
C VAL A 159 -5.04 -31.40 4.96
N THR A 160 -5.65 -30.38 4.37
CA THR A 160 -6.72 -30.55 3.38
C THR A 160 -6.14 -30.91 2.02
N ALA A 161 -6.91 -31.60 1.17
CA ALA A 161 -6.47 -31.97 -0.18
C ALA A 161 -6.06 -30.73 -1.01
N GLN A 162 -6.81 -29.63 -0.88
CA GLN A 162 -6.50 -28.38 -1.57
C GLN A 162 -5.16 -27.78 -1.11
N GLN A 163 -4.88 -27.81 0.21
CA GLN A 163 -3.59 -27.38 0.73
C GLN A 163 -2.43 -28.22 0.17
N ALA A 164 -2.61 -29.54 0.06
CA ALA A 164 -1.60 -30.42 -0.51
C ALA A 164 -1.32 -30.09 -1.99
N THR A 165 -2.37 -29.86 -2.80
CA THR A 165 -2.23 -29.44 -4.20
C THR A 165 -1.52 -28.10 -4.32
N ASN A 166 -1.88 -27.12 -3.49
CA ASN A 166 -1.24 -25.80 -3.50
C ASN A 166 0.25 -25.90 -3.14
N VAL A 167 0.62 -26.74 -2.17
CA VAL A 167 2.03 -26.97 -1.80
C VAL A 167 2.78 -27.62 -2.97
N GLU A 168 2.24 -28.67 -3.60
CA GLU A 168 2.88 -29.33 -4.75
C GLU A 168 3.15 -28.34 -5.89
N GLN A 169 2.13 -27.58 -6.28
CA GLN A 169 2.26 -26.60 -7.35
C GLN A 169 3.29 -25.52 -7.01
N ALA A 170 3.28 -25.03 -5.77
CA ALA A 170 4.22 -24.01 -5.33
C ALA A 170 5.65 -24.57 -5.26
N THR A 171 5.85 -25.78 -4.78
CA THR A 171 7.18 -26.36 -4.53
C THR A 171 7.71 -27.23 -5.66
N ARG A 172 7.14 -27.12 -6.86
CA ARG A 172 7.54 -27.93 -8.02
C ARG A 172 9.00 -27.74 -8.43
N ASP A 173 9.53 -26.54 -8.23
CA ASP A 173 10.95 -26.19 -8.48
C ASP A 173 11.89 -26.65 -7.34
N GLN A 174 11.35 -27.33 -6.32
CA GLN A 174 12.06 -27.99 -5.23
C GLN A 174 13.14 -27.11 -4.57
N ALA A 175 14.42 -27.36 -4.90
CA ALA A 175 15.59 -26.84 -4.19
C ALA A 175 15.72 -25.32 -4.25
N ASP A 176 15.25 -24.70 -5.33
CA ASP A 176 15.31 -23.25 -5.52
C ASP A 176 14.13 -22.53 -4.84
N ASN A 177 13.19 -23.27 -4.23
CA ASN A 177 12.06 -22.69 -3.55
C ASN A 177 12.23 -22.67 -2.02
N ARG A 178 12.14 -21.47 -1.42
CA ARG A 178 12.14 -21.30 0.04
C ARG A 178 10.98 -22.02 0.75
N LEU A 179 9.81 -22.10 0.12
CA LEU A 179 8.64 -22.82 0.65
C LEU A 179 8.91 -24.33 0.76
N TRP A 180 9.66 -24.91 -0.19
CA TRP A 180 10.08 -26.32 -0.11
C TRP A 180 10.90 -26.57 1.14
N HIS A 181 11.89 -25.70 1.41
CA HIS A 181 12.70 -25.76 2.63
C HIS A 181 11.87 -25.58 3.90
N LYS A 182 10.84 -24.72 3.88
CA LYS A 182 9.96 -24.50 5.03
C LYS A 182 9.11 -25.74 5.34
N TYR A 183 8.56 -26.42 4.33
CA TYR A 183 7.66 -27.57 4.55
C TYR A 183 8.37 -28.91 4.76
N ARG A 184 9.64 -29.04 4.36
CA ARG A 184 10.46 -30.22 4.67
C ARG A 184 11.16 -30.15 6.04
N ALA A 185 11.17 -28.98 6.66
CA ALA A 185 11.72 -28.81 8.00
C ALA A 185 10.71 -29.35 9.03
N GLY A 186 11.12 -30.40 9.74
CA GLY A 186 10.38 -31.01 10.85
C GLY A 186 10.51 -30.20 12.12
#